data_AF-A0A7Y5KNS1-F1
#
_entry.id   AF-A0A7Y5KNS1-F1
#
_cell.length_a   1.000
_cell.length_b   1.000
_cell.length_c   1.000
_cell.angle_alpha   90.00
_cell.angle_beta   90.00
_cell.angle_gamma   90.00
#
_symmetry.space_group_name_H-M   'P 1'
#
loop_
_entity.id
_entity.type
_entity.pdbx_description
1 polymer ?
#
loop_
_entity_poly.entity_id
_entity_poly.type
_entity_poly.pdbx_seq_one_letter_code
_entity_poly.pdbx_strand_id
1 'polypeptide(L)'
;MAPPPHGRQPRRRPSPTGRRSRRSLRERLALAGAALLTLVVGAAPAVAQSVSDGAPVDVVGPAATVLSATADGQGRLVEAFGDIRRARNIAVIVPGVGWNASLLRDEQGAGRRHPAVQARSLLAEMQRSSPRTPAAVVVWLDYDPPGGIDTDAARSDRAVDGAPRLVSFIDALPRSARVSVVCHS
;
A
#
# COMPACT_ATOMS: atom_id res chain seq x y z
N MET A 1 11.48 67.83 -70.56
CA MET A 1 12.51 68.72 -69.95
C MET A 1 11.79 69.61 -68.95
N ALA A 2 12.37 69.83 -67.77
CA ALA A 2 11.82 70.59 -66.62
C ALA A 2 10.63 69.92 -65.82
N PRO A 3 10.37 70.33 -64.54
CA PRO A 3 9.70 69.52 -63.48
C PRO A 3 8.55 70.31 -62.75
N PRO A 4 8.09 70.05 -61.48
CA PRO A 4 8.31 68.97 -60.49
C PRO A 4 6.99 68.19 -60.18
N PRO A 5 6.31 68.07 -58.98
CA PRO A 5 6.47 68.59 -57.60
C PRO A 5 6.72 67.48 -56.52
N HIS A 6 6.10 67.54 -55.32
CA HIS A 6 6.31 66.64 -54.15
C HIS A 6 5.00 66.17 -53.48
N GLY A 7 5.02 65.05 -52.72
CA GLY A 7 3.86 64.58 -51.92
C GLY A 7 4.11 63.49 -50.85
N ARG A 8 4.34 63.92 -49.59
CA ARG A 8 4.21 63.26 -48.25
C ARG A 8 4.13 61.71 -48.10
N GLN A 9 4.93 61.17 -47.16
CA GLN A 9 4.78 59.82 -46.58
C GLN A 9 3.67 59.71 -45.50
N PRO A 10 2.97 58.57 -45.37
CA PRO A 10 2.27 58.14 -44.15
C PRO A 10 3.14 57.24 -43.24
N ARG A 11 2.80 57.17 -41.94
CA ARG A 11 3.61 56.51 -40.89
C ARG A 11 3.36 54.99 -40.80
N ARG A 12 4.40 54.20 -40.51
CA ARG A 12 4.29 52.78 -40.10
C ARG A 12 3.46 52.65 -38.81
N ARG A 13 2.65 51.59 -38.70
CA ARG A 13 2.09 51.08 -37.43
C ARG A 13 2.76 49.73 -37.07
N PRO A 14 2.97 49.41 -35.78
CA PRO A 14 3.64 48.18 -35.36
C PRO A 14 2.69 46.96 -35.33
N SER A 15 3.28 45.77 -35.40
CA SER A 15 2.59 44.48 -35.26
C SER A 15 2.00 44.27 -33.85
N PRO A 16 0.90 43.50 -33.69
CA PRO A 16 0.35 43.17 -32.38
C PRO A 16 1.26 42.21 -31.61
N THR A 17 1.92 42.71 -30.57
CA THR A 17 2.72 41.87 -29.66
C THR A 17 1.83 41.07 -28.71
N GLY A 18 2.22 39.82 -28.42
CA GLY A 18 1.38 38.85 -27.73
C GLY A 18 0.92 39.30 -26.33
N ARG A 19 -0.39 39.23 -26.08
CA ARG A 19 -1.04 39.61 -24.82
C ARG A 19 -0.74 38.57 -23.71
N ARG A 20 0.49 38.55 -23.19
CA ARG A 20 0.89 37.69 -22.04
C ARG A 20 -0.09 37.90 -20.89
N SER A 21 -0.81 36.84 -20.52
CA SER A 21 -1.82 36.88 -19.47
C SER A 21 -1.19 37.18 -18.11
N ARG A 22 -1.39 38.40 -17.61
CA ARG A 22 -1.06 38.79 -16.24
C ARG A 22 -2.14 38.27 -15.29
N ARG A 23 -2.23 36.94 -15.11
CA ARG A 23 -2.92 36.38 -13.92
C ARG A 23 -2.29 37.00 -12.68
N SER A 24 -3.14 37.50 -11.79
CA SER A 24 -2.73 38.24 -10.62
C SER A 24 -2.00 37.34 -9.61
N LEU A 25 -1.13 37.95 -8.80
CA LEU A 25 -0.47 37.25 -7.70
C LEU A 25 -1.50 36.70 -6.69
N ARG A 26 -2.65 37.37 -6.55
CA ARG A 26 -3.77 36.94 -5.69
C ARG A 26 -4.41 35.63 -6.17
N GLU A 27 -4.66 35.46 -7.47
CA GLU A 27 -5.18 34.20 -8.02
C GLU A 27 -4.18 33.04 -7.84
N ARG A 28 -2.88 33.31 -8.01
CA ARG A 28 -1.82 32.31 -7.78
C ARG A 28 -1.75 31.88 -6.31
N LEU A 29 -1.82 32.83 -5.37
CA LEU A 29 -1.84 32.56 -3.94
C LEU A 29 -3.13 31.84 -3.50
N ALA A 30 -4.28 32.19 -4.07
CA ALA A 30 -5.55 31.50 -3.80
C ALA A 30 -5.51 30.02 -4.24
N LEU A 31 -5.00 29.74 -5.44
CA LEU A 31 -4.83 28.36 -5.93
C LEU A 31 -3.82 27.56 -5.10
N ALA A 32 -2.71 28.17 -4.67
CA ALA A 32 -1.72 27.52 -3.81
C ALA A 32 -2.29 27.23 -2.40
N GLY A 33 -3.01 28.19 -1.81
CA GLY A 33 -3.67 28.02 -0.51
C GLY A 33 -4.77 26.96 -0.54
N ALA A 34 -5.59 26.93 -1.60
CA ALA A 34 -6.60 25.89 -1.80
C ALA A 34 -5.96 24.49 -1.89
N ALA A 35 -4.93 24.32 -2.72
CA ALA A 35 -4.25 23.03 -2.88
C ALA A 35 -3.63 22.53 -1.56
N LEU A 36 -3.01 23.42 -0.77
CA LEU A 36 -2.45 23.07 0.53
C LEU A 36 -3.55 22.71 1.55
N LEU A 37 -4.68 23.44 1.55
CA LEU A 37 -5.80 23.15 2.44
C LEU A 37 -6.48 21.81 2.10
N THR A 38 -6.62 21.47 0.81
CA THR A 38 -7.09 20.15 0.38
C THR A 38 -6.16 19.03 0.87
N LEU A 39 -4.83 19.26 0.84
CA LEU A 39 -3.85 18.29 1.33
C LEU A 39 -4.00 18.05 2.85
N VAL A 40 -4.15 19.12 3.65
CA VAL A 40 -4.29 19.03 5.11
C VAL A 40 -5.62 18.37 5.51
N VAL A 41 -6.74 18.76 4.88
CA VAL A 41 -8.06 18.18 5.17
C VAL A 41 -8.16 16.74 4.69
N GLY A 42 -7.53 16.38 3.57
CA GLY A 42 -7.45 14.99 3.09
C GLY A 42 -6.54 14.09 3.93
N ALA A 43 -5.48 14.63 4.52
CA ALA A 43 -4.59 13.88 5.40
C ALA A 43 -5.21 13.57 6.78
N ALA A 44 -6.03 14.47 7.33
CA ALA A 44 -6.63 14.30 8.65
C ALA A 44 -7.36 12.95 8.88
N PRO A 45 -8.28 12.48 8.00
CA PRO A 45 -8.91 11.17 8.18
C PRO A 45 -7.92 10.00 8.03
N ALA A 46 -6.96 10.08 7.11
CA ALA A 46 -5.95 9.02 6.92
C ALA A 46 -5.01 8.89 8.13
N VAL A 47 -4.59 10.02 8.72
CA VAL A 47 -3.81 10.04 9.96
C VAL A 47 -4.66 9.56 11.14
N ALA A 48 -5.92 9.95 11.24
CA ALA A 48 -6.82 9.49 12.30
C ALA A 48 -7.06 7.96 12.24
N GLN A 49 -7.37 7.41 11.06
CA GLN A 49 -7.47 5.95 10.87
C GLN A 49 -6.13 5.29 11.21
N SER A 50 -4.99 5.83 10.74
CA SER A 50 -3.68 5.28 11.04
C SER A 50 -3.33 5.26 12.54
N VAL A 51 -3.81 6.23 13.33
CA VAL A 51 -3.71 6.19 14.80
C VAL A 51 -4.66 5.14 15.39
N SER A 52 -5.91 5.07 14.94
CA SER A 52 -6.90 4.08 15.40
C SER A 52 -6.49 2.63 15.09
N ASP A 53 -5.85 2.37 13.96
CA ASP A 53 -5.32 1.04 13.58
C ASP A 53 -4.07 0.64 14.39
N GLY A 54 -3.44 1.60 15.07
CA GLY A 54 -2.35 1.37 16.03
C GLY A 54 -2.83 1.17 17.46
N ALA A 55 -4.10 1.40 17.77
CA ALA A 55 -4.65 1.09 19.09
C ALA A 55 -4.76 -0.44 19.26
N PRO A 56 -4.38 -1.01 20.42
CA PRO A 56 -4.50 -2.45 20.67
C PRO A 56 -5.92 -2.97 20.48
N VAL A 57 -6.07 -4.14 19.84
CA VAL A 57 -7.38 -4.80 19.66
C VAL A 57 -7.27 -6.28 20.01
N ASP A 58 -8.06 -6.71 21.00
CA ASP A 58 -8.27 -8.15 21.24
C ASP A 58 -9.15 -8.75 20.12
N VAL A 59 -8.64 -9.79 19.47
CA VAL A 59 -9.35 -10.57 18.46
C VAL A 59 -9.19 -12.05 18.79
N VAL A 60 -10.17 -12.57 19.53
CA VAL A 60 -10.29 -13.98 19.89
C VAL A 60 -10.26 -14.86 18.63
N GLY A 61 -9.34 -15.82 18.61
CA GLY A 61 -9.15 -16.76 17.52
C GLY A 61 -8.14 -17.85 17.90
N PRO A 62 -7.78 -18.75 16.96
CA PRO A 62 -6.70 -19.71 17.22
C PRO A 62 -5.36 -18.99 17.37
N ALA A 63 -4.46 -19.59 18.16
CA ALA A 63 -3.05 -19.21 18.20
C ALA A 63 -2.35 -19.56 16.88
N ALA A 64 -1.27 -18.85 16.57
CA ALA A 64 -0.42 -19.12 15.42
C ALA A 64 0.25 -20.51 15.51
N THR A 65 0.24 -21.25 14.41
CA THR A 65 1.05 -22.45 14.23
C THR A 65 2.18 -22.14 13.26
N VAL A 66 3.43 -22.12 13.73
CA VAL A 66 4.61 -21.91 12.89
C VAL A 66 4.73 -23.03 11.86
N LEU A 67 4.75 -22.67 10.58
CA LEU A 67 5.02 -23.58 9.46
C LEU A 67 6.51 -23.61 9.09
N SER A 68 7.15 -22.44 9.11
CA SER A 68 8.59 -22.26 8.93
C SER A 68 9.09 -21.03 9.68
N ALA A 69 10.36 -21.05 10.07
CA ALA A 69 11.06 -19.88 10.60
C ALA A 69 12.55 -19.98 10.28
N THR A 70 13.18 -18.87 9.89
CA THR A 70 14.64 -18.76 9.74
C THR A 70 15.15 -17.44 10.32
N ALA A 71 16.44 -17.38 10.66
CA ALA A 71 17.07 -16.18 11.21
C ALA A 71 17.80 -15.32 10.14
N ASP A 72 17.62 -15.65 8.85
CA ASP A 72 18.38 -15.02 7.76
C ASP A 72 17.87 -13.61 7.45
N GLY A 73 18.77 -12.63 7.32
CA GLY A 73 18.41 -11.24 6.98
C GLY A 73 17.60 -10.57 8.09
N GLN A 74 16.34 -10.23 7.80
CA GLN A 74 15.39 -9.71 8.80
C GLN A 74 14.64 -10.85 9.54
N GLY A 75 15.01 -12.10 9.29
CA GLY A 75 14.31 -13.29 9.75
C GLY A 75 13.06 -13.57 8.91
N ARG A 76 12.83 -14.85 8.62
CA ARG A 76 11.65 -15.33 7.88
C ARG A 76 10.72 -16.07 8.81
N LEU A 77 9.42 -15.95 8.57
CA LEU A 77 8.38 -16.57 9.39
C LEU A 77 7.10 -16.80 8.59
N VAL A 78 6.61 -18.03 8.58
CA VAL A 78 5.29 -18.38 8.03
C VAL A 78 4.46 -19.01 9.14
N GLU A 79 3.28 -18.45 9.40
CA GLU A 79 2.40 -18.84 10.51
C GLU A 79 0.97 -19.09 10.04
N ALA A 80 0.35 -20.17 10.51
CA ALA A 80 -0.99 -20.59 10.16
C ALA A 80 -1.99 -20.43 11.32
N PHE A 81 -3.19 -19.98 10.97
CA PHE A 81 -4.34 -19.82 11.83
C PHE A 81 -5.42 -20.78 11.32
N GLY A 82 -5.65 -21.87 12.07
CA GLY A 82 -6.50 -23.00 11.64
C GLY A 82 -5.73 -24.14 10.94
N ASP A 83 -6.40 -25.26 10.69
CA ASP A 83 -5.79 -26.47 10.11
C ASP A 83 -5.66 -26.37 8.58
N ILE A 84 -4.48 -25.95 8.11
CA ILE A 84 -4.16 -25.86 6.68
C ILE A 84 -4.32 -27.18 5.92
N ARG A 85 -4.22 -28.34 6.58
CA ARG A 85 -4.29 -29.67 5.93
C ARG A 85 -5.74 -30.09 5.66
N ARG A 86 -6.69 -29.54 6.42
CA ARG A 86 -8.14 -29.77 6.25
C ARG A 86 -8.87 -28.61 5.59
N ALA A 87 -8.26 -27.43 5.54
CA ALA A 87 -8.82 -26.24 4.91
C ALA A 87 -9.20 -26.51 3.45
N ARG A 88 -10.39 -26.03 3.05
CA ARG A 88 -10.88 -26.00 1.67
C ARG A 88 -10.80 -24.60 1.06
N ASN A 89 -10.74 -23.57 1.90
CA ASN A 89 -10.36 -22.21 1.53
C ASN A 89 -9.15 -21.79 2.39
N ILE A 90 -8.07 -21.32 1.76
CA ILE A 90 -6.89 -20.77 2.44
C ILE A 90 -6.68 -19.34 1.95
N ALA A 91 -6.61 -18.37 2.88
CA ALA A 91 -6.12 -17.04 2.56
C ALA A 91 -4.64 -16.92 2.96
N VAL A 92 -3.82 -16.28 2.12
CA VAL A 92 -2.40 -16.00 2.39
C VAL A 92 -2.20 -14.50 2.45
N ILE A 93 -1.96 -13.98 3.65
CA ILE A 93 -1.61 -12.58 3.90
C ILE A 93 -0.10 -12.43 3.67
N VAL A 94 0.28 -11.52 2.76
CA VAL A 94 1.67 -11.10 2.53
C VAL A 94 1.85 -9.71 3.14
N PRO A 95 2.55 -9.57 4.29
CA PRO A 95 2.79 -8.29 4.93
C PRO A 95 3.74 -7.42 4.10
N GLY A 96 3.46 -6.12 4.00
CA GLY A 96 4.28 -5.15 3.29
C GLY A 96 5.43 -4.55 4.10
N VAL A 97 5.68 -3.26 3.91
CA VAL A 97 6.79 -2.50 4.52
C VAL A 97 6.83 -2.61 6.06
N GLY A 98 8.04 -2.67 6.61
CA GLY A 98 8.30 -2.56 8.05
C GLY A 98 8.09 -3.83 8.88
N TRP A 99 7.68 -4.95 8.26
CA TRP A 99 7.56 -6.24 8.97
C TRP A 99 8.87 -7.03 8.97
N ASN A 100 9.16 -7.71 10.08
CA ASN A 100 10.26 -8.65 10.24
C ASN A 100 9.81 -9.78 11.19
N ALA A 101 10.55 -10.89 11.25
CA ALA A 101 10.11 -12.06 12.02
C ALA A 101 9.98 -11.79 13.54
N SER A 102 10.71 -10.82 14.10
CA SER A 102 10.58 -10.43 15.51
C SER A 102 9.28 -9.64 15.76
N LEU A 103 9.00 -8.63 14.94
CA LEU A 103 7.76 -7.84 15.01
C LEU A 103 6.50 -8.68 14.74
N LEU A 104 6.61 -9.69 13.86
CA LEU A 104 5.49 -10.57 13.55
C LEU A 104 5.12 -11.49 14.72
N ARG A 105 6.07 -11.82 15.60
CA ARG A 105 5.86 -12.61 16.83
C ARG A 105 5.36 -11.78 18.00
N ASP A 106 5.68 -10.48 18.04
CA ASP A 106 5.31 -9.63 19.15
C ASP A 106 3.86 -9.13 19.01
N GLU A 107 2.93 -9.94 19.50
CA GLU A 107 1.51 -9.57 19.57
C GLU A 107 1.18 -8.62 20.75
N GLN A 108 2.17 -8.18 21.55
CA GLN A 108 1.90 -7.36 22.73
C GLN A 108 1.41 -5.97 22.35
N GLY A 109 0.16 -5.66 22.69
CA GLY A 109 -0.50 -4.42 22.28
C GLY A 109 -0.83 -4.37 20.78
N ALA A 110 -0.89 -5.51 20.10
CA ALA A 110 -1.16 -5.58 18.66
C ALA A 110 -2.45 -4.84 18.25
N GLY A 111 -2.29 -3.84 17.38
CA GLY A 111 -3.40 -3.14 16.73
C GLY A 111 -3.88 -3.82 15.45
N ARG A 112 -4.87 -3.21 14.80
CA ARG A 112 -5.54 -3.74 13.58
C ARG A 112 -4.58 -4.08 12.43
N ARG A 113 -3.46 -3.37 12.32
CA ARG A 113 -2.42 -3.64 11.32
C ARG A 113 -1.60 -4.91 11.56
N HIS A 114 -1.57 -5.46 12.78
CA HIS A 114 -0.71 -6.63 13.06
C HIS A 114 -1.19 -7.86 12.27
N PRO A 115 -0.32 -8.55 11.51
CA PRO A 115 -0.73 -9.65 10.64
C PRO A 115 -1.49 -10.78 11.35
N ALA A 116 -1.20 -11.08 12.62
CA ALA A 116 -1.96 -12.06 13.39
C ALA A 116 -3.39 -11.58 13.73
N VAL A 117 -3.55 -10.29 14.04
CA VAL A 117 -4.86 -9.65 14.27
C VAL A 117 -5.68 -9.64 12.98
N GLN A 118 -5.05 -9.31 11.84
CA GLN A 118 -5.66 -9.43 10.51
C GLN A 118 -6.07 -10.89 10.21
N ALA A 119 -5.18 -11.86 10.46
CA ALA A 119 -5.42 -13.27 10.17
C ALA A 119 -6.58 -13.87 11.00
N ARG A 120 -6.64 -13.59 12.31
CA ARG A 120 -7.77 -14.02 13.16
C ARG A 120 -9.07 -13.36 12.73
N SER A 121 -9.05 -12.06 12.41
CA SER A 121 -10.23 -11.32 11.92
C SER A 121 -10.76 -11.90 10.59
N LEU A 122 -9.87 -12.16 9.64
CA LEU A 122 -10.19 -12.74 8.34
C LEU A 122 -10.69 -14.19 8.48
N LEU A 123 -10.06 -15.00 9.34
CA LEU A 123 -10.50 -16.37 9.61
C LEU A 123 -11.91 -16.41 10.19
N ALA A 124 -12.21 -15.53 11.16
CA ALA A 124 -13.54 -15.40 11.74
C ALA A 124 -14.59 -14.96 10.71
N GLU A 125 -14.26 -14.09 9.76
CA GLU A 125 -15.15 -13.75 8.64
C GLU A 125 -15.33 -14.95 7.69
N MET A 126 -14.25 -15.61 7.25
CA MET A 126 -14.34 -16.80 6.40
C MET A 126 -15.21 -17.90 7.01
N GLN A 127 -15.13 -18.09 8.33
CA GLN A 127 -15.95 -19.04 9.08
C GLN A 127 -17.41 -18.58 9.21
N ARG A 128 -17.69 -17.31 9.51
CA ARG A 128 -19.07 -16.77 9.54
C ARG A 128 -19.75 -16.81 8.17
N SER A 129 -19.03 -16.43 7.12
CA SER A 129 -19.51 -16.42 5.74
C SER A 129 -19.57 -17.80 5.09
N SER A 130 -18.97 -18.84 5.68
CA SER A 130 -19.09 -20.23 5.20
C SER A 130 -18.91 -21.29 6.31
N PRO A 131 -19.86 -21.42 7.27
CA PRO A 131 -19.65 -22.23 8.48
C PRO A 131 -19.44 -23.74 8.28
N ARG A 132 -19.76 -24.27 7.09
CA ARG A 132 -19.57 -25.69 6.71
C ARG A 132 -18.34 -25.93 5.84
N THR A 133 -17.52 -24.90 5.59
CA THR A 133 -16.32 -24.98 4.76
C THR A 133 -15.09 -24.73 5.62
N PRO A 134 -14.25 -25.74 5.89
CA PRO A 134 -13.02 -25.56 6.65
C PRO A 134 -12.14 -24.45 6.03
N ALA A 135 -11.71 -23.51 6.87
CA ALA A 135 -10.91 -22.37 6.49
C ALA A 135 -9.62 -22.31 7.30
N ALA A 136 -8.55 -21.78 6.70
CA ALA A 136 -7.35 -21.37 7.39
C ALA A 136 -6.83 -20.05 6.79
N VAL A 137 -6.09 -19.29 7.58
CA VAL A 137 -5.34 -18.12 7.10
C VAL A 137 -3.86 -18.34 7.39
N VAL A 138 -3.00 -18.01 6.43
CA VAL A 138 -1.55 -18.01 6.60
C VAL A 138 -1.06 -16.56 6.57
N VAL A 139 -0.19 -16.21 7.50
CA VAL A 139 0.68 -15.03 7.41
C VAL A 139 2.00 -15.50 6.85
N TRP A 140 2.40 -14.96 5.70
CA TRP A 140 3.58 -15.40 4.95
C TRP A 140 4.62 -14.28 4.89
N LEU A 141 5.70 -14.41 5.67
CA LEU A 141 6.86 -13.52 5.67
C LEU A 141 8.13 -14.32 5.35
N ASP A 142 8.20 -14.90 4.15
CA ASP A 142 9.38 -15.63 3.66
C ASP A 142 10.18 -14.83 2.59
N TYR A 143 9.90 -13.53 2.48
CA TYR A 143 10.65 -12.59 1.63
C TYR A 143 11.31 -11.49 2.47
N ASP A 144 12.09 -10.61 1.82
CA ASP A 144 12.88 -9.55 2.47
C ASP A 144 12.22 -8.16 2.24
N PRO A 145 11.17 -7.80 2.99
CA PRO A 145 10.48 -6.53 2.83
C PRO A 145 11.41 -5.32 3.03
N PRO A 146 11.08 -4.15 2.45
CA PRO A 146 11.70 -2.89 2.85
C PRO A 146 11.50 -2.63 4.35
N GLY A 147 12.57 -2.29 5.06
CA GLY A 147 12.56 -2.11 6.52
C GLY A 147 11.85 -0.83 7.00
N GLY A 148 11.55 0.08 6.07
CA GLY A 148 10.83 1.33 6.33
C GLY A 148 10.45 2.02 5.01
N ILE A 149 9.87 3.22 5.09
CA ILE A 149 9.50 4.00 3.91
C ILE A 149 10.74 4.71 3.35
N ASP A 150 11.46 4.00 2.48
CA ASP A 150 12.69 4.43 1.81
C ASP A 150 12.58 4.29 0.27
N THR A 151 13.70 4.34 -0.44
CA THR A 151 13.74 4.16 -1.90
C THR A 151 13.48 2.73 -2.38
N ASP A 152 13.60 1.72 -1.50
CA ASP A 152 13.30 0.32 -1.81
C ASP A 152 11.79 0.08 -1.61
N ALA A 153 11.16 0.73 -0.62
CA ALA A 153 9.69 0.76 -0.49
C ALA A 153 8.98 1.46 -1.67
N ALA A 154 9.69 2.32 -2.41
CA ALA A 154 9.20 2.90 -3.66
C ALA A 154 9.39 1.99 -4.89
N ARG A 155 9.84 0.74 -4.71
CA ARG A 155 10.15 -0.23 -5.78
C ARG A 155 9.45 -1.56 -5.53
N SER A 156 9.44 -2.39 -6.58
CA SER A 156 8.85 -3.74 -6.56
C SER A 156 9.90 -4.85 -6.57
N ASP A 157 11.19 -4.51 -6.53
CA ASP A 157 12.32 -5.45 -6.57
C ASP A 157 12.22 -6.52 -5.46
N ARG A 158 12.09 -6.11 -4.19
CA ARG A 158 11.89 -7.03 -3.05
C ARG A 158 10.72 -7.99 -3.24
N ALA A 159 9.62 -7.51 -3.82
CA ALA A 159 8.43 -8.31 -4.07
C ALA A 159 8.61 -9.29 -5.25
N VAL A 160 9.34 -8.88 -6.29
CA VAL A 160 9.73 -9.74 -7.43
C VAL A 160 10.69 -10.84 -6.96
N ASP A 161 11.68 -10.52 -6.13
CA ASP A 161 12.63 -11.50 -5.54
C ASP A 161 11.96 -12.46 -4.52
N GLY A 162 10.85 -12.03 -3.93
CA GLY A 162 9.99 -12.85 -3.06
C GLY A 162 9.04 -13.77 -3.83
N ALA A 163 8.56 -13.36 -5.02
CA ALA A 163 7.49 -14.05 -5.75
C ALA A 163 7.78 -15.54 -6.05
N PRO A 164 8.99 -15.99 -6.44
CA PRO A 164 9.27 -17.41 -6.64
C PRO A 164 9.09 -18.27 -5.38
N ARG A 165 9.39 -17.71 -4.19
CA ARG A 165 9.16 -18.38 -2.89
C ARG A 165 7.68 -18.43 -2.56
N LEU A 166 6.92 -17.37 -2.84
CA LEU A 166 5.47 -17.34 -2.65
C LEU A 166 4.77 -18.39 -3.53
N VAL A 167 5.16 -18.51 -4.80
CA VAL A 167 4.67 -19.56 -5.71
C VAL A 167 5.02 -20.95 -5.17
N SER A 168 6.29 -21.18 -4.79
CA SER A 168 6.75 -22.45 -4.22
C SER A 168 5.98 -22.83 -2.93
N PHE A 169 5.63 -21.85 -2.10
CA PHE A 169 4.81 -22.05 -0.91
C PHE A 169 3.36 -22.42 -1.26
N ILE A 170 2.75 -21.72 -2.23
CA ILE A 170 1.38 -21.99 -2.68
C ILE A 170 1.27 -23.38 -3.33
N ASP A 171 2.26 -23.78 -4.14
CA ASP A 171 2.31 -25.11 -4.76
C ASP A 171 2.49 -26.27 -3.75
N ALA A 172 2.99 -25.96 -2.55
CA ALA A 172 3.11 -26.90 -1.43
C ALA A 172 1.83 -26.99 -0.56
N LEU A 173 0.85 -26.11 -0.74
CA LEU A 173 -0.45 -26.19 -0.05
C LEU A 173 -1.30 -27.35 -0.60
N PRO A 174 -2.31 -27.84 0.16
CA PRO A 174 -3.16 -28.93 -0.32
C PRO A 174 -3.94 -28.55 -1.59
N ARG A 175 -3.68 -29.28 -2.69
CA ARG A 175 -4.29 -29.09 -4.02
C ARG A 175 -5.83 -29.19 -4.06
N SER A 176 -6.46 -29.58 -2.97
CA SER A 176 -7.92 -29.64 -2.79
C SER A 176 -8.51 -28.34 -2.20
N ALA A 177 -7.67 -27.39 -1.78
CA ALA A 177 -8.03 -26.08 -1.29
C ALA A 177 -8.04 -25.02 -2.41
N ARG A 178 -8.91 -24.01 -2.26
CA ARG A 178 -8.84 -22.76 -3.02
C ARG A 178 -7.95 -21.79 -2.24
N VAL A 179 -6.93 -21.25 -2.90
CA VAL A 179 -5.98 -20.30 -2.30
C VAL A 179 -6.25 -18.90 -2.82
N SER A 180 -6.37 -17.93 -1.91
CA SER A 180 -6.46 -16.50 -2.21
C SER A 180 -5.28 -15.75 -1.58
N VAL A 181 -4.57 -14.94 -2.35
CA VAL A 181 -3.46 -14.12 -1.83
C VAL A 181 -3.95 -12.69 -1.57
N VAL A 182 -3.56 -12.12 -0.42
CA VAL A 182 -3.89 -10.76 0.02
C VAL A 182 -2.59 -10.05 0.37
N CYS A 183 -2.14 -9.14 -0.50
CA CYS A 183 -0.98 -8.29 -0.24
C CYS A 183 -1.45 -6.97 0.37
N HIS A 184 -0.84 -6.52 1.47
CA HIS A 184 -1.18 -5.26 2.14
C HIS A 184 0.08 -4.52 2.56
N SER A 185 0.16 -3.22 2.25
CA SER A 185 1.21 -2.30 2.70
C SER A 185 0.63 -0.97 3.22
#